data_AF-A0A524EG97-F1
#
_entry.id   AF-A0A524EG97-F1
#
_cell.length_a   1.000
_cell.length_b   1.000
_cell.length_c   1.000
_cell.angle_alpha   90.00
_cell.angle_beta   90.00
_cell.angle_gamma   90.00
#
_symmetry.space_group_name_H-M   'P 1'
#
loop_
_entity.id
_entity.type
_entity.pdbx_description
1 polymer ?
#
loop_
_entity_poly.entity_id
_entity_poly.type
_entity_poly.pdbx_seq_one_letter_code
_entity_poly.pdbx_strand_id
1 'polypeptide(L)'
;MSPKEYKIFKTDAAPFFFYIDVLPLDLTQYDIPHHVKLLKSIQSNPIMPLPLRVDRVYNGEASILVRPRESVSFPIGDKTIYINPDPFISRGIEKLIYLTEVRASREFAYSLTEYNATKWWNSTKCLYGKLKTLEEDFSAFLKAYIYTIVKAKLESRDLLSAAHQYCEIIRNLCNKRISEKQILVEIKEKEKLTELYEMKHGKVIEKRFKRVDSKLLYPTFVDIEVKPLEHYDLKAKNFKSKSKIMKYIPLLFYDDLLECMLQNIETLKEFEGNIIDPSFLFDNKIVMVVDNEISEPKKYSWFKDFDQVDISQIMDSFDPTFPYDLR
;
A
#
# COMPACT_ATOMS: atom_id res chain seq x y z
N MET A 1 13.92 28.76 10.36
CA MET A 1 12.44 28.62 10.56
C MET A 1 12.15 27.17 10.91
N SER A 2 11.17 26.84 11.74
CA SER A 2 10.82 25.43 12.00
C SER A 2 10.32 24.77 10.71
N PRO A 3 10.73 23.53 10.38
CA PRO A 3 10.22 22.82 9.21
C PRO A 3 8.70 22.78 9.24
N LYS A 4 8.06 23.00 8.08
CA LYS A 4 6.62 22.78 7.93
C LYS A 4 6.36 21.28 7.97
N GLU A 5 5.26 20.88 8.59
CA GLU A 5 4.82 19.48 8.72
C GLU A 5 3.45 19.29 8.07
N TYR A 6 3.16 18.05 7.65
CA TYR A 6 1.83 17.67 7.21
C TYR A 6 0.83 17.70 8.37
N LYS A 7 -0.38 18.17 8.12
CA LYS A 7 -1.47 18.05 9.10
C LYS A 7 -1.97 16.61 9.14
N ILE A 8 -1.90 16.00 10.32
CA ILE A 8 -2.35 14.62 10.56
C ILE A 8 -3.46 14.54 11.61
N PHE A 9 -4.36 13.58 11.48
CA PHE A 9 -5.38 13.28 12.49
C PHE A 9 -4.82 12.28 13.50
N LYS A 10 -4.64 12.69 14.76
CA LYS A 10 -4.05 11.84 15.82
C LYS A 10 -4.82 10.55 16.08
N THR A 11 -6.14 10.55 15.84
CA THR A 11 -7.01 9.39 16.05
C THR A 11 -7.03 8.44 14.85
N ASP A 12 -6.54 8.89 13.69
CA ASP A 12 -6.44 8.07 12.49
C ASP A 12 -5.26 7.11 12.62
N ALA A 13 -5.55 5.84 12.43
CA ALA A 13 -4.62 4.73 12.48
C ALA A 13 -3.73 4.66 11.24
N ALA A 14 -4.07 5.40 10.18
CA ALA A 14 -3.33 5.50 8.93
C ALA A 14 -2.84 4.16 8.39
N PRO A 15 -3.74 3.16 8.19
CA PRO A 15 -3.32 1.91 7.58
C PRO A 15 -2.84 2.13 6.14
N PHE A 16 -2.00 1.24 5.65
CA PHE A 16 -1.56 1.18 4.26
C PHE A 16 -1.15 -0.25 3.89
N PHE A 17 -1.24 -0.60 2.61
CA PHE A 17 -0.70 -1.83 2.03
C PHE A 17 0.00 -1.50 0.72
N PHE A 18 0.42 -2.53 -0.02
CA PHE A 18 0.97 -2.37 -1.36
C PHE A 18 0.21 -3.21 -2.37
N TYR A 19 0.00 -2.69 -3.57
CA TYR A 19 -0.46 -3.47 -4.72
C TYR A 19 0.65 -3.56 -5.77
N ILE A 20 0.47 -4.43 -6.75
CA ILE A 20 1.41 -4.57 -7.86
C ILE A 20 0.78 -3.90 -9.07
N ASP A 21 1.34 -2.77 -9.49
CA ASP A 21 0.92 -2.06 -10.67
C ASP A 21 1.40 -2.77 -11.95
N VAL A 22 0.71 -2.53 -13.05
CA VAL A 22 1.05 -3.06 -14.38
C VAL A 22 1.67 -1.98 -15.26
N LEU A 23 1.45 -0.70 -14.94
CA LEU A 23 2.02 0.42 -15.69
C LEU A 23 3.22 1.01 -14.95
N PRO A 24 4.26 1.45 -15.68
CA PRO A 24 5.35 2.21 -15.09
C PRO A 24 4.84 3.54 -14.53
N LEU A 25 5.57 4.08 -13.54
CA LEU A 25 5.27 5.40 -13.01
C LEU A 25 5.33 6.45 -14.15
N ASP A 26 4.26 7.23 -14.29
CA ASP A 26 4.16 8.30 -15.27
C ASP A 26 5.00 9.50 -14.83
N LEU A 27 6.16 9.65 -15.45
CA LEU A 27 7.11 10.72 -15.13
C LEU A 27 6.70 12.08 -15.72
N THR A 28 5.71 12.14 -16.63
CA THR A 28 5.29 13.39 -17.28
C THR A 28 4.60 14.36 -16.32
N GLN A 29 4.14 13.86 -15.18
CA GLN A 29 3.47 14.64 -14.13
C GLN A 29 4.43 15.44 -13.24
N TYR A 30 5.75 15.27 -13.44
CA TYR A 30 6.79 15.89 -12.63
C TYR A 30 7.57 16.91 -13.46
N ASP A 31 7.68 18.12 -12.91
CA ASP A 31 8.26 19.31 -13.55
C ASP A 31 9.68 19.62 -13.09
N ILE A 32 10.08 19.12 -11.92
CA ILE A 32 11.42 19.33 -11.37
C ILE A 32 12.38 18.24 -11.90
N PRO A 33 13.46 18.58 -12.64
CA PRO A 33 14.35 17.61 -13.26
C PRO A 33 14.96 16.59 -12.28
N HIS A 34 15.28 17.05 -11.06
CA HIS A 34 15.78 16.16 -10.01
C HIS A 34 14.74 15.11 -9.61
N HIS A 35 13.46 15.49 -9.48
CA HIS A 35 12.39 14.54 -9.17
C HIS A 35 12.24 13.48 -10.26
N VAL A 36 12.30 13.90 -11.53
CA VAL A 36 12.27 12.97 -12.67
C VAL A 36 13.44 11.97 -12.59
N LYS A 37 14.66 12.45 -12.28
CA LYS A 37 15.84 11.57 -12.11
C LYS A 37 15.64 10.56 -10.96
N LEU A 38 15.17 11.02 -9.80
CA LEU A 38 14.88 10.17 -8.65
C LEU A 38 13.87 9.07 -9.01
N LEU A 39 12.72 9.47 -9.55
CA LEU A 39 11.62 8.56 -9.86
C LEU A 39 11.92 7.62 -11.02
N LYS A 40 12.83 8.01 -11.93
CA LYS A 40 13.28 7.12 -13.01
C LYS A 40 14.00 5.87 -12.47
N SER A 41 14.74 5.98 -11.35
CA SER A 41 15.47 4.85 -10.76
C SER A 41 14.54 3.75 -10.21
N ILE A 42 13.33 4.13 -9.80
CA ILE A 42 12.31 3.23 -9.25
C ILE A 42 11.14 3.01 -10.21
N GLN A 43 11.23 3.49 -11.46
CA GLN A 43 10.12 3.49 -12.41
C GLN A 43 9.64 2.08 -12.74
N SER A 44 10.57 1.11 -12.81
CA SER A 44 10.28 -0.29 -13.10
C SER A 44 9.85 -1.11 -11.88
N ASN A 45 9.92 -0.55 -10.67
CA ASN A 45 9.43 -1.23 -9.46
C ASN A 45 7.90 -1.17 -9.46
N PRO A 46 7.17 -2.28 -9.62
CA PRO A 46 5.70 -2.25 -9.71
C PRO A 46 5.02 -2.15 -8.35
N ILE A 47 5.73 -2.26 -7.22
CA ILE A 47 5.10 -2.34 -5.90
C ILE A 47 4.71 -0.93 -5.44
N MET A 48 3.42 -0.62 -5.53
CA MET A 48 2.86 0.69 -5.24
C MET A 48 2.24 0.74 -3.84
N PRO A 49 2.57 1.75 -3.02
CA PRO A 49 1.92 1.94 -1.73
C PRO A 49 0.50 2.47 -1.91
N LEU A 50 -0.44 1.97 -1.11
CA LEU A 50 -1.80 2.47 -1.10
C LEU A 50 -2.40 2.53 0.33
N PRO A 51 -2.96 3.68 0.71
CA PRO A 51 -2.72 5.00 0.12
C PRO A 51 -1.26 5.45 0.34
N LEU A 52 -0.84 6.46 -0.41
CA LEU A 52 0.48 7.08 -0.25
C LEU A 52 0.54 7.88 1.06
N ARG A 53 0.97 7.24 2.15
CA ARG A 53 1.13 7.84 3.50
C ARG A 53 2.37 8.73 3.62
N VAL A 54 2.61 9.60 2.64
CA VAL A 54 3.76 10.52 2.63
C VAL A 54 3.75 11.47 3.82
N ASP A 55 2.56 11.81 4.32
CA ASP A 55 2.34 12.62 5.52
C ASP A 55 2.96 11.98 6.77
N ARG A 56 2.79 10.67 6.92
CA ARG A 56 3.29 9.90 8.06
C ARG A 56 4.79 9.66 7.97
N VAL A 57 5.29 9.33 6.79
CA VAL A 57 6.73 9.13 6.55
C VAL A 57 7.49 10.44 6.81
N TYR A 58 7.04 11.54 6.20
CA TYR A 58 7.71 12.84 6.34
C TYR A 58 7.71 13.37 7.77
N ASN A 59 6.61 13.21 8.50
CA ASN A 59 6.53 13.64 9.91
C ASN A 59 7.20 12.64 10.90
N GLY A 60 7.61 11.45 10.43
CA GLY A 60 8.14 10.42 11.32
C GLY A 60 7.09 9.85 12.28
N GLU A 61 5.84 9.70 11.84
CA GLU A 61 4.68 9.34 12.65
C GLU A 61 4.13 7.97 12.27
N ALA A 62 3.86 7.10 13.24
CA ALA A 62 3.50 5.71 12.98
C ALA A 62 2.31 5.53 12.01
N SER A 63 2.41 4.50 11.17
CA SER A 63 1.32 3.98 10.32
C SER A 63 1.01 2.54 10.68
N ILE A 64 0.02 1.93 10.04
CA ILE A 64 -0.28 0.50 10.21
C ILE A 64 -0.08 -0.22 8.88
N LEU A 65 0.89 -1.13 8.84
CA LEU A 65 1.05 -2.02 7.70
C LEU A 65 -0.04 -3.11 7.74
N VAL A 66 -0.92 -3.12 6.75
CA VAL A 66 -1.90 -4.20 6.56
C VAL A 66 -1.19 -5.41 5.96
N ARG A 67 -1.56 -6.60 6.44
CA ARG A 67 -0.86 -7.85 6.11
C ARG A 67 -1.86 -8.95 5.81
N PRO A 68 -1.64 -9.80 4.80
CA PRO A 68 -2.37 -11.05 4.65
C PRO A 68 -2.21 -11.91 5.91
N ARG A 69 -3.29 -12.57 6.34
CA ARG A 69 -3.27 -13.49 7.49
C ARG A 69 -2.54 -14.81 7.21
N GLU A 70 -2.36 -15.13 5.94
CA GLU A 70 -1.75 -16.37 5.49
C GLU A 70 -0.73 -16.07 4.39
N SER A 71 0.14 -17.02 4.10
CA SER A 71 1.03 -16.94 2.95
C SER A 71 0.22 -16.75 1.67
N VAL A 72 0.55 -15.71 0.90
CA VAL A 72 -0.07 -15.46 -0.39
C VAL A 72 0.54 -16.40 -1.41
N SER A 73 -0.28 -17.34 -1.90
CA SER A 73 0.14 -18.31 -2.90
C SER A 73 -0.98 -18.65 -3.88
N PHE A 74 -0.59 -19.16 -5.04
CA PHE A 74 -1.52 -19.66 -6.05
C PHE A 74 -0.87 -20.82 -6.86
N PRO A 75 -1.58 -21.94 -7.06
CA PRO A 75 -1.07 -23.05 -7.85
C PRO A 75 -1.16 -22.77 -9.35
N ILE A 76 -0.09 -23.06 -10.09
CA ILE A 76 -0.01 -22.99 -11.55
C ILE A 76 0.63 -24.28 -12.05
N GLY A 77 -0.18 -25.21 -12.57
CA GLY A 77 0.28 -26.53 -12.99
C GLY A 77 0.79 -27.36 -11.82
N ASP A 78 2.02 -27.87 -11.96
CA ASP A 78 2.75 -28.65 -10.95
C ASP A 78 3.53 -27.78 -9.94
N LYS A 79 3.39 -26.46 -10.04
CA LYS A 79 4.09 -25.48 -9.20
C LYS A 79 3.12 -24.68 -8.36
N THR A 80 3.61 -24.23 -7.20
CA THR A 80 2.96 -23.22 -6.38
C THR A 80 3.79 -21.96 -6.40
N ILE A 81 3.14 -20.86 -6.74
CA ILE A 81 3.75 -19.53 -6.72
C ILE A 81 3.48 -18.88 -5.38
N TYR A 82 4.52 -18.34 -4.74
CA TYR A 82 4.42 -17.59 -3.48
C TYR A 82 4.87 -16.14 -3.66
N ILE A 83 4.23 -15.21 -2.94
CA ILE A 83 4.80 -13.88 -2.69
C ILE A 83 5.70 -13.98 -1.46
N ASN A 84 6.96 -13.64 -1.62
CA ASN A 84 7.91 -13.47 -0.53
C ASN A 84 7.74 -12.08 0.09
N PRO A 85 7.26 -11.98 1.34
CA PRO A 85 6.92 -10.69 1.92
C PRO A 85 8.14 -9.81 2.24
N ASP A 86 9.34 -10.38 2.44
CA ASP A 86 10.53 -9.59 2.80
C ASP A 86 10.95 -8.62 1.69
N PRO A 87 11.32 -9.08 0.48
CA PRO A 87 11.64 -8.20 -0.62
C PRO A 87 10.41 -7.43 -1.11
N PHE A 88 9.20 -7.97 -0.99
CA PHE A 88 7.98 -7.26 -1.36
C PHE A 88 7.79 -5.98 -0.54
N ILE A 89 7.85 -6.10 0.78
CA ILE A 89 7.74 -4.94 1.68
C ILE A 89 8.92 -4.01 1.47
N SER A 90 10.16 -4.52 1.41
CA SER A 90 11.35 -3.68 1.19
C SER A 90 11.23 -2.79 -0.06
N ARG A 91 10.83 -3.35 -1.20
CA ARG A 91 10.63 -2.58 -2.45
C ARG A 91 9.45 -1.62 -2.38
N GLY A 92 8.38 -1.97 -1.67
CA GLY A 92 7.28 -1.04 -1.43
C GLY A 92 7.69 0.15 -0.57
N ILE A 93 8.47 -0.08 0.49
CA ILE A 93 8.99 0.96 1.39
C ILE A 93 9.97 1.87 0.66
N GLU A 94 10.88 1.31 -0.13
CA GLU A 94 11.76 2.07 -1.03
C GLU A 94 10.95 3.02 -1.90
N LYS A 95 9.92 2.50 -2.60
CA LYS A 95 9.06 3.33 -3.45
C LYS A 95 8.34 4.42 -2.67
N LEU A 96 7.84 4.13 -1.48
CA LEU A 96 7.16 5.11 -0.62
C LEU A 96 8.10 6.22 -0.13
N ILE A 97 9.36 5.90 0.18
CA ILE A 97 10.37 6.88 0.60
C ILE A 97 10.68 7.86 -0.55
N TYR A 98 10.94 7.34 -1.75
CA TYR A 98 11.17 8.17 -2.95
C TYR A 98 9.98 9.10 -3.25
N LEU A 99 8.76 8.57 -3.18
CA LEU A 99 7.55 9.35 -3.41
C LEU A 99 7.34 10.40 -2.30
N THR A 100 7.73 10.10 -1.07
CA THR A 100 7.70 11.04 0.05
C THR A 100 8.69 12.18 -0.16
N GLU A 101 9.93 11.90 -0.56
CA GLU A 101 10.93 12.91 -0.87
C GLU A 101 10.41 13.89 -1.94
N VAL A 102 9.88 13.37 -3.04
CA VAL A 102 9.35 14.19 -4.14
C VAL A 102 8.15 15.04 -3.71
N ARG A 103 7.23 14.48 -2.91
CA ARG A 103 6.05 15.21 -2.42
C ARG A 103 6.44 16.29 -1.42
N ALA A 104 7.28 15.96 -0.44
CA ALA A 104 7.70 16.87 0.61
C ALA A 104 8.53 18.05 0.07
N SER A 105 9.49 17.76 -0.80
CA SER A 105 10.32 18.79 -1.46
C SER A 105 9.47 19.75 -2.30
N ARG A 106 8.48 19.24 -3.02
CA ARG A 106 7.54 20.08 -3.79
C ARG A 106 6.67 20.96 -2.89
N GLU A 107 6.16 20.43 -1.78
CA GLU A 107 5.18 21.13 -0.94
C GLU A 107 5.82 22.11 0.05
N PHE A 108 6.94 21.73 0.63
CA PHE A 108 7.57 22.49 1.72
C PHE A 108 8.91 23.11 1.35
N ALA A 109 9.49 22.77 0.19
CA ALA A 109 10.87 23.10 -0.14
C ALA A 109 11.89 22.56 0.89
N TYR A 110 11.60 21.37 1.44
CA TYR A 110 12.49 20.62 2.32
C TYR A 110 12.53 19.15 1.90
N SER A 111 13.68 18.51 2.05
CA SER A 111 13.82 17.07 1.81
C SER A 111 13.45 16.24 3.04
N LEU A 112 13.02 15.01 2.79
CA LEU A 112 12.81 13.97 3.80
C LEU A 112 14.14 13.66 4.49
N THR A 113 14.17 13.75 5.80
CA THR A 113 15.35 13.40 6.59
C THR A 113 15.37 11.91 6.93
N GLU A 114 16.57 11.33 6.99
CA GLU A 114 16.76 9.94 7.43
C GLU A 114 16.18 9.72 8.83
N TYR A 115 16.34 10.68 9.75
CA TYR A 115 15.77 10.61 11.09
C TYR A 115 14.24 10.38 11.05
N ASN A 116 13.51 11.14 10.24
CA ASN A 116 12.05 11.00 10.14
C ASN A 116 11.66 9.66 9.49
N ALA A 117 12.32 9.26 8.41
CA ALA A 117 12.07 7.99 7.74
C ALA A 117 12.31 6.80 8.68
N THR A 118 13.43 6.81 9.40
CA THR A 118 13.82 5.76 10.35
C THR A 118 12.88 5.73 11.57
N LYS A 119 12.51 6.89 12.12
CA LYS A 119 11.52 7.00 13.21
C LYS A 119 10.16 6.44 12.77
N TRP A 120 9.70 6.78 11.56
CA TRP A 120 8.46 6.24 11.00
C TRP A 120 8.50 4.73 10.87
N TRP A 121 9.55 4.17 10.25
CA TRP A 121 9.60 2.74 10.01
C TRP A 121 9.69 1.93 11.31
N ASN A 122 10.55 2.34 12.25
CA ASN A 122 10.68 1.68 13.55
C ASN A 122 9.38 1.70 14.36
N SER A 123 8.57 2.75 14.20
CA SER A 123 7.27 2.83 14.86
C SER A 123 6.14 2.11 14.11
N THR A 124 6.36 1.70 12.85
CA THR A 124 5.35 1.11 11.96
C THR A 124 5.53 -0.41 11.80
N LYS A 125 6.78 -0.89 11.65
CA LYS A 125 7.11 -2.26 11.24
C LYS A 125 6.60 -3.37 12.17
N CYS A 126 6.37 -3.05 13.44
CA CYS A 126 5.79 -3.99 14.40
C CYS A 126 4.30 -3.72 14.69
N LEU A 127 3.69 -2.69 14.12
CA LEU A 127 2.26 -2.42 14.35
C LEU A 127 1.41 -3.30 13.46
N TYR A 128 0.46 -3.99 14.07
CA TYR A 128 -0.54 -4.80 13.40
C TYR A 128 -1.94 -4.32 13.77
N GLY A 129 -2.69 -3.89 12.77
CA GLY A 129 -4.11 -3.59 12.89
C GLY A 129 -4.94 -4.77 12.43
N LYS A 130 -5.89 -5.21 13.25
CA LYS A 130 -6.85 -6.26 12.89
C LYS A 130 -7.87 -5.70 11.90
N LEU A 131 -7.65 -5.99 10.63
CA LEU A 131 -8.37 -5.38 9.50
C LEU A 131 -8.98 -6.48 8.61
N LYS A 132 -9.68 -7.44 9.20
CA LYS A 132 -10.07 -8.74 8.60
C LYS A 132 -10.40 -8.68 7.10
N THR A 133 -11.41 -7.89 6.72
CA THR A 133 -11.83 -7.78 5.30
C THR A 133 -10.70 -7.27 4.40
N LEU A 134 -9.97 -6.24 4.85
CA LEU A 134 -8.88 -5.65 4.07
C LEU A 134 -7.66 -6.58 3.99
N GLU A 135 -7.41 -7.40 5.02
CA GLU A 135 -6.36 -8.43 5.00
C GLU A 135 -6.68 -9.55 3.99
N GLU A 136 -7.95 -9.96 3.94
CA GLU A 136 -8.47 -10.93 2.97
C GLU A 136 -8.41 -10.38 1.54
N ASP A 137 -8.87 -9.13 1.35
CA ASP A 137 -8.87 -8.46 0.05
C ASP A 137 -7.44 -8.20 -0.44
N PHE A 138 -6.52 -7.81 0.45
CA PHE A 138 -5.11 -7.67 0.10
C PHE A 138 -4.51 -8.99 -0.41
N SER A 139 -4.80 -10.11 0.25
CA SER A 139 -4.43 -11.44 -0.26
C SER A 139 -5.04 -11.73 -1.63
N ALA A 140 -6.31 -11.37 -1.84
CA ALA A 140 -6.99 -11.55 -3.11
C ALA A 140 -6.37 -10.71 -4.24
N PHE A 141 -5.97 -9.46 -3.96
CA PHE A 141 -5.33 -8.58 -4.94
C PHE A 141 -3.99 -9.15 -5.42
N LEU A 142 -3.17 -9.66 -4.51
CA LEU A 142 -1.90 -10.28 -4.86
C LEU A 142 -2.09 -11.61 -5.60
N LYS A 143 -3.07 -12.43 -5.19
CA LYS A 143 -3.43 -13.67 -5.90
C LYS A 143 -3.94 -13.39 -7.31
N ALA A 144 -4.71 -12.32 -7.50
CA ALA A 144 -5.18 -11.91 -8.82
C ALA A 144 -4.01 -11.57 -9.75
N TYR A 145 -2.97 -10.88 -9.26
CA TYR A 145 -1.77 -10.60 -10.03
C TYR A 145 -1.02 -11.88 -10.41
N ILE A 146 -0.88 -12.84 -9.48
CA ILE A 146 -0.26 -14.13 -9.78
C ILE A 146 -1.06 -14.88 -10.85
N TYR A 147 -2.37 -14.99 -10.65
CA TYR A 147 -3.27 -15.75 -11.53
C TYR A 147 -3.32 -15.22 -12.96
N THR A 148 -3.04 -13.94 -13.16
CA THR A 148 -3.09 -13.26 -14.46
C THR A 148 -1.69 -13.03 -15.04
N ILE A 149 -0.95 -12.06 -14.49
CA ILE A 149 0.33 -11.57 -15.04
C ILE A 149 1.44 -12.59 -14.92
N VAL A 150 1.64 -13.13 -13.72
CA VAL A 150 2.72 -14.10 -13.48
C VAL A 150 2.46 -15.37 -14.29
N LYS A 151 1.21 -15.85 -14.29
CA LYS A 151 0.80 -16.99 -15.12
C LYS A 151 1.06 -16.74 -16.61
N ALA A 152 0.66 -15.58 -17.13
CA ALA A 152 0.88 -15.23 -18.52
C ALA A 152 2.38 -15.22 -18.87
N LYS A 153 3.24 -14.69 -17.98
CA LYS A 153 4.70 -14.73 -18.16
C LYS A 153 5.24 -16.16 -18.21
N LEU A 154 4.86 -17.01 -17.25
CA LEU A 154 5.34 -18.39 -17.18
C LEU A 154 4.88 -19.23 -18.38
N GLU A 155 3.69 -18.96 -18.90
CA GLU A 155 3.10 -19.67 -20.03
C GLU A 155 3.37 -18.96 -21.38
N SER A 156 4.23 -17.93 -21.41
CA SER A 156 4.57 -17.14 -22.60
C SER A 156 3.35 -16.61 -23.36
N ARG A 157 2.33 -16.15 -22.63
CA ARG A 157 1.10 -15.54 -23.17
C ARG A 157 1.21 -14.02 -23.27
N ASP A 158 0.25 -13.42 -23.95
CA ASP A 158 0.15 -11.96 -24.06
C ASP A 158 -0.02 -11.30 -22.68
N LEU A 159 0.98 -10.51 -22.31
CA LEU A 159 0.99 -9.79 -21.04
C LEU A 159 0.03 -8.60 -21.05
N LEU A 160 -0.25 -7.99 -22.21
CA LEU A 160 -1.14 -6.82 -22.29
C LEU A 160 -2.59 -7.23 -21.97
N SER A 161 -3.07 -8.31 -22.59
CA SER A 161 -4.37 -8.91 -22.25
C SER A 161 -4.43 -9.34 -20.79
N ALA A 162 -3.33 -9.90 -20.25
CA ALA A 162 -3.27 -10.29 -18.84
C ALA A 162 -3.34 -9.07 -17.91
N ALA A 163 -2.70 -7.95 -18.25
CA ALA A 163 -2.77 -6.68 -17.52
C ALA A 163 -4.18 -6.11 -17.50
N HIS A 164 -4.85 -6.10 -18.65
CA HIS A 164 -6.25 -5.69 -18.71
C HIS A 164 -7.13 -6.60 -17.83
N GLN A 165 -6.94 -7.92 -17.89
CA GLN A 165 -7.68 -8.87 -17.06
C GLN A 165 -7.42 -8.67 -15.56
N TYR A 166 -6.17 -8.41 -15.17
CA TYR A 166 -5.80 -8.10 -13.79
C TYR A 166 -6.58 -6.88 -13.29
N CYS A 167 -6.50 -5.75 -14.00
CA CYS A 167 -7.17 -4.52 -13.59
C CYS A 167 -8.69 -4.69 -13.51
N GLU A 168 -9.30 -5.43 -14.45
CA GLU A 168 -10.73 -5.77 -14.42
C GLU A 168 -11.13 -6.58 -13.18
N ILE A 169 -10.33 -7.57 -12.77
CA ILE A 169 -10.59 -8.36 -11.55
C ILE A 169 -10.58 -7.47 -10.31
N ILE A 170 -9.55 -6.62 -10.17
CA ILE A 170 -9.41 -5.71 -9.02
C ILE A 170 -10.55 -4.68 -9.01
N ARG A 171 -10.86 -4.07 -10.16
CA ARG A 171 -11.99 -3.14 -10.32
C ARG A 171 -13.30 -3.76 -9.85
N ASN A 172 -13.58 -4.99 -10.28
CA ASN A 172 -14.82 -5.68 -9.93
C ASN A 172 -14.85 -6.03 -8.43
N LEU A 173 -13.72 -6.37 -7.82
CA LEU A 173 -13.63 -6.61 -6.37
C LEU A 173 -13.90 -5.32 -5.58
N CYS A 174 -13.24 -4.21 -5.95
CA CYS A 174 -13.47 -2.91 -5.31
C CYS A 174 -14.93 -2.46 -5.45
N ASN A 175 -15.51 -2.53 -6.65
CA ASN A 175 -16.92 -2.20 -6.88
C ASN A 175 -17.85 -3.06 -6.04
N LYS A 176 -17.57 -4.36 -5.92
CA LYS A 176 -18.34 -5.25 -5.06
C LYS A 176 -18.29 -4.77 -3.60
N ARG A 177 -17.10 -4.49 -3.05
CA ARG A 177 -16.94 -3.99 -1.68
C ARG A 177 -17.65 -2.66 -1.43
N ILE A 178 -17.53 -1.72 -2.35
CA ILE A 178 -18.22 -0.43 -2.28
C ILE A 178 -19.73 -0.64 -2.30
N SER A 179 -20.23 -1.55 -3.16
CA SER A 179 -21.67 -1.85 -3.28
C SER A 179 -22.27 -2.58 -2.08
N GLU A 180 -21.47 -3.40 -1.38
CA GLU A 180 -21.86 -4.09 -0.13
C GLU A 180 -22.10 -3.09 1.02
N LYS A 181 -21.49 -1.90 0.93
CA LYS A 181 -21.58 -0.78 1.91
C LYS A 181 -21.14 -1.12 3.32
N GLN A 182 -20.68 -2.33 3.58
CA GLN A 182 -20.34 -2.84 4.90
C GLN A 182 -18.95 -3.47 4.87
N ILE A 183 -18.27 -3.40 6.01
CA ILE A 183 -16.99 -4.05 6.23
C ILE A 183 -17.01 -4.78 7.57
N LEU A 184 -16.38 -5.94 7.60
CA LEU A 184 -16.19 -6.72 8.81
C LEU A 184 -14.94 -6.21 9.55
N VAL A 185 -15.15 -5.72 10.77
CA VAL A 185 -14.08 -5.31 11.69
C VAL A 185 -13.99 -6.28 12.87
N GLU A 186 -12.78 -6.45 13.41
CA GLU A 186 -12.51 -7.33 14.54
C GLU A 186 -11.94 -6.51 15.71
N ILE A 187 -12.65 -6.48 16.83
CA ILE A 187 -12.25 -5.75 18.05
C ILE A 187 -12.40 -6.69 19.24
N LYS A 188 -11.30 -6.94 19.97
CA LYS A 188 -11.30 -7.86 21.14
C LYS A 188 -11.91 -9.22 20.79
N GLU A 189 -11.49 -9.76 19.64
CA GLU A 189 -11.92 -11.07 19.09
C GLU A 189 -13.41 -11.16 18.74
N LYS A 190 -14.12 -10.03 18.74
CA LYS A 190 -15.50 -9.95 18.29
C LYS A 190 -15.56 -9.31 16.91
N GLU A 191 -16.25 -9.99 16.01
CA GLU A 191 -16.49 -9.51 14.67
C GLU A 191 -17.76 -8.66 14.63
N LYS A 192 -17.71 -7.54 13.91
CA LYS A 192 -18.84 -6.63 13.73
C LYS A 192 -18.86 -6.11 12.30
N LEU A 193 -20.03 -6.15 11.67
CA LEU A 193 -20.27 -5.44 10.42
C LEU A 193 -20.48 -3.96 10.72
N THR A 194 -19.76 -3.10 10.00
CA THR A 194 -19.85 -1.64 10.12
C THR A 194 -20.03 -1.05 8.73
N GLU A 195 -20.83 0.02 8.62
CA GLU A 195 -21.03 0.71 7.34
C GLU A 195 -19.76 1.45 6.90
N LEU A 196 -19.45 1.39 5.61
CA LEU A 196 -18.34 2.10 4.97
C LEU A 196 -18.59 3.61 4.85
N TYR A 197 -19.87 3.97 4.71
CA TYR A 197 -20.30 5.34 4.53
C TYR A 197 -21.73 5.53 5.05
N GLU A 198 -22.06 6.77 5.40
CA GLU A 198 -23.36 7.17 5.90
C GLU A 198 -23.88 8.40 5.16
N MET A 199 -25.21 8.51 5.01
CA MET A 199 -25.83 9.70 4.44
C MET A 199 -26.04 10.75 5.53
N LYS A 200 -25.46 11.94 5.38
CA LYS A 200 -25.69 13.09 6.27
C LYS A 200 -26.27 14.27 5.52
N HIS A 201 -27.07 15.09 6.20
CA HIS A 201 -27.53 16.35 5.64
C HIS A 201 -26.39 17.38 5.61
N GLY A 202 -26.20 18.02 4.46
CA GLY A 202 -25.21 19.07 4.26
C GLY A 202 -25.65 20.08 3.20
N LYS A 203 -25.00 21.24 3.19
CA LYS A 203 -25.30 22.32 2.25
C LYS A 203 -24.47 22.20 0.99
N VAL A 204 -25.11 22.08 -0.18
CA VAL A 204 -24.46 22.03 -1.49
C VAL A 204 -24.73 23.31 -2.26
N ILE A 205 -23.73 23.85 -2.95
CA ILE A 205 -23.90 25.01 -3.83
C ILE A 205 -24.45 24.51 -5.17
N GLU A 206 -25.73 24.73 -5.42
CA GLU A 206 -26.41 24.32 -6.67
C GLU A 206 -26.27 25.40 -7.76
N LYS A 207 -26.26 26.67 -7.36
CA LYS A 207 -26.04 27.85 -8.22
C LYS A 207 -25.23 28.89 -7.47
N ARG A 208 -24.66 29.86 -8.21
CA ARG A 208 -23.93 31.00 -7.62
C ARG A 208 -24.80 31.62 -6.50
N PHE A 209 -24.27 31.63 -5.27
CA PHE A 209 -24.94 32.12 -4.04
C PHE A 209 -26.17 31.34 -3.53
N LYS A 210 -26.56 30.21 -4.13
CA LYS A 210 -27.66 29.37 -3.64
C LYS A 210 -27.14 28.06 -3.07
N ARG A 211 -27.25 27.91 -1.75
CA ARG A 211 -27.00 26.66 -1.03
C ARG A 211 -28.31 25.94 -0.77
N VAL A 212 -28.37 24.66 -1.09
CA VAL A 212 -29.54 23.79 -0.84
C VAL A 212 -29.11 22.68 0.11
N ASP A 213 -29.97 22.34 1.07
CA ASP A 213 -29.75 21.18 1.92
C ASP A 213 -29.96 19.91 1.09
N SER A 214 -28.94 19.06 1.04
CA SER A 214 -28.95 17.79 0.34
C SER A 214 -28.44 16.68 1.24
N LYS A 215 -28.79 15.44 0.93
CA LYS A 215 -28.18 14.27 1.56
C LYS A 215 -26.88 13.96 0.86
N LEU A 216 -25.77 14.07 1.59
CA LEU A 216 -24.42 13.84 1.12
C LEU A 216 -23.90 12.52 1.67
N LEU A 217 -23.13 11.81 0.84
CA LEU A 217 -22.43 10.60 1.21
C LEU A 217 -21.16 10.97 1.97
N TYR A 218 -20.99 10.47 3.19
CA TYR A 218 -19.78 10.68 3.98
C TYR A 218 -19.12 9.34 4.31
N PRO A 219 -17.80 9.22 4.13
CA PRO A 219 -17.08 8.05 4.62
C PRO A 219 -17.18 7.94 6.14
N THR A 220 -17.30 6.71 6.63
CA THR A 220 -17.41 6.42 8.07
C THR A 220 -16.05 6.04 8.65
N PHE A 221 -15.76 6.54 9.85
CA PHE A 221 -14.64 6.05 10.64
C PHE A 221 -15.04 4.75 11.33
N VAL A 222 -14.23 3.71 11.14
CA VAL A 222 -14.42 2.43 11.83
C VAL A 222 -13.32 2.21 12.86
N ASP A 223 -13.69 1.64 14.01
CA ASP A 223 -12.76 1.29 15.06
C ASP A 223 -11.99 0.01 14.71
N ILE A 224 -10.70 -0.01 15.00
CA ILE A 224 -9.83 -1.17 14.86
C ILE A 224 -8.98 -1.38 16.09
N GLU A 225 -8.72 -2.66 16.37
CA GLU A 225 -7.75 -3.05 17.36
C GLU A 225 -6.35 -3.06 16.75
N VAL A 226 -5.46 -2.24 17.33
CA VAL A 226 -4.05 -2.16 16.96
C VAL A 226 -3.23 -2.75 18.09
N LYS A 227 -2.41 -3.73 17.75
CA LYS A 227 -1.46 -4.34 18.68
C LYS A 227 -0.05 -4.30 18.09
N PRO A 228 0.97 -3.95 18.89
CA PRO A 228 2.32 -4.37 18.59
C PRO A 228 2.33 -5.89 18.39
N LEU A 229 2.86 -6.35 17.27
CA LEU A 229 3.35 -7.70 17.16
C LEU A 229 4.42 -7.82 18.23
N GLU A 230 4.14 -8.62 19.26
CA GLU A 230 5.19 -9.08 20.16
C GLU A 230 6.30 -9.62 19.27
N HIS A 231 7.56 -9.28 19.58
CA HIS A 231 8.67 -9.97 18.94
C HIS A 231 8.30 -11.46 18.95
N TYR A 232 8.33 -12.12 17.80
CA TYR A 232 8.31 -13.58 17.74
C TYR A 232 9.64 -14.14 18.31
N ASP A 233 10.17 -13.47 19.33
CA ASP A 233 11.38 -13.74 20.05
C ASP A 233 10.94 -14.29 21.40
N LEU A 234 11.05 -15.62 21.50
CA LEU A 234 10.74 -16.47 22.65
C LEU A 234 11.49 -16.08 23.95
N LYS A 235 12.15 -14.92 24.00
CA LYS A 235 13.10 -14.52 25.05
C LYS A 235 12.69 -13.30 25.86
N ALA A 236 11.77 -12.47 25.41
CA ALA A 236 11.31 -11.30 26.18
C ALA A 236 10.06 -11.63 27.03
N LYS A 237 10.25 -12.42 28.09
CA LYS A 237 9.26 -12.53 29.18
C LYS A 237 9.11 -11.16 29.84
N ASN A 238 8.14 -10.34 29.41
CA ASN A 238 7.42 -9.29 30.17
C ASN A 238 6.90 -8.09 29.34
N PHE A 239 6.79 -8.17 28.02
CA PHE A 239 6.08 -7.11 27.29
C PHE A 239 4.56 -7.36 27.32
N LYS A 240 3.85 -6.80 28.32
CA LYS A 240 2.38 -6.65 28.23
C LYS A 240 2.07 -5.57 27.19
N SER A 241 2.08 -5.96 25.93
CA SER A 241 1.63 -5.13 24.82
C SER A 241 0.14 -4.82 24.99
N LYS A 242 -0.19 -3.59 25.42
CA LYS A 242 -1.60 -3.15 25.51
C LYS A 242 -2.11 -2.85 24.11
N SER A 243 -3.13 -3.57 23.67
CA SER A 243 -3.86 -3.21 22.46
C SER A 243 -4.52 -1.84 22.63
N LYS A 244 -4.56 -1.06 21.55
CA LYS A 244 -5.23 0.25 21.48
C LYS A 244 -6.30 0.22 20.42
N ILE A 245 -7.39 0.94 20.64
CA ILE A 245 -8.43 1.14 19.63
C ILE A 245 -8.13 2.44 18.91
N MET A 246 -8.02 2.37 17.58
CA MET A 246 -7.83 3.53 16.71
C MET A 246 -8.90 3.53 15.62
N LYS A 247 -9.05 4.65 14.91
CA LYS A 247 -10.04 4.79 13.84
C LYS A 247 -9.37 4.78 12.48
N TYR A 248 -10.04 4.29 11.45
CA TYR A 248 -9.61 4.50 10.06
C TYR A 248 -10.81 4.60 9.12
N ILE A 249 -10.58 5.02 7.89
CA ILE A 249 -11.60 5.13 6.84
C ILE A 249 -11.35 4.05 5.79
N PRO A 250 -12.12 2.96 5.75
CA PRO A 250 -11.88 1.86 4.82
C PRO A 250 -12.23 2.21 3.37
N LEU A 251 -13.26 3.04 3.16
CA LEU A 251 -13.73 3.39 1.81
C LEU A 251 -12.61 3.96 0.93
N LEU A 252 -11.71 4.76 1.50
CA LEU A 252 -10.62 5.41 0.77
C LEU A 252 -9.70 4.39 0.08
N PHE A 253 -9.49 3.21 0.66
CA PHE A 253 -8.65 2.19 0.01
C PHE A 253 -9.27 1.65 -1.26
N TYR A 254 -10.57 1.35 -1.22
CA TYR A 254 -11.27 0.80 -2.37
C TYR A 254 -11.48 1.86 -3.44
N ASP A 255 -11.73 3.11 -3.03
CA ASP A 255 -11.87 4.25 -3.94
C ASP A 255 -10.55 4.54 -4.66
N ASP A 256 -9.44 4.71 -3.91
CA ASP A 256 -8.11 4.97 -4.48
C ASP A 256 -7.65 3.82 -5.39
N LEU A 257 -7.85 2.55 -4.98
CA LEU A 257 -7.47 1.40 -5.81
C LEU A 257 -8.36 1.29 -7.05
N LEU A 258 -9.67 1.57 -6.92
CA LEU A 258 -10.59 1.55 -8.05
C LEU A 258 -10.20 2.61 -9.07
N GLU A 259 -9.87 3.82 -8.63
CA GLU A 259 -9.39 4.90 -9.50
C GLU A 259 -8.12 4.48 -10.25
N CYS A 260 -7.13 3.92 -9.55
CA CYS A 260 -5.91 3.40 -10.19
C CYS A 260 -6.24 2.35 -11.26
N MET A 261 -7.12 1.38 -10.96
CA MET A 261 -7.48 0.33 -11.92
C MET A 261 -8.26 0.88 -13.12
N LEU A 262 -9.16 1.85 -12.93
CA LEU A 262 -9.89 2.50 -14.01
C LEU A 262 -8.94 3.27 -14.93
N GLN A 263 -8.01 4.03 -14.35
CA GLN A 263 -6.98 4.75 -15.11
C GLN A 263 -6.10 3.78 -15.90
N ASN A 264 -5.67 2.68 -15.28
CA ASN A 264 -4.87 1.66 -15.94
C ASN A 264 -5.63 1.02 -17.10
N ILE A 265 -6.90 0.64 -16.91
CA ILE A 265 -7.74 0.08 -17.98
C ILE A 265 -7.83 1.04 -19.16
N GLU A 266 -8.09 2.33 -18.90
CA GLU A 266 -8.20 3.32 -19.97
C GLU A 266 -6.87 3.48 -20.71
N THR A 267 -5.78 3.58 -19.96
CA THR A 267 -4.43 3.71 -20.54
C THR A 267 -4.10 2.49 -21.40
N LEU A 268 -4.41 1.28 -20.93
CA LEU A 268 -4.14 0.01 -21.63
C LEU A 268 -4.89 -0.14 -22.96
N LYS A 269 -5.99 0.60 -23.21
CA LYS A 269 -6.72 0.53 -24.49
C LYS A 269 -5.94 1.15 -25.66
N GLU A 270 -5.21 2.22 -25.39
CA GLU A 270 -4.44 2.99 -26.37
C GLU A 270 -2.93 2.84 -26.13
N PHE A 271 -2.52 1.84 -25.35
CA PHE A 271 -1.15 1.73 -24.87
C PHE A 271 -0.22 1.19 -25.95
N GLU A 272 0.59 2.08 -26.52
CA GLU A 272 1.69 1.73 -27.43
C GLU A 272 3.01 1.41 -26.68
N GLY A 273 3.02 1.55 -25.36
CA GLY A 273 4.18 1.31 -24.50
C GLY A 273 4.35 -0.14 -24.05
N ASN A 274 5.39 -0.39 -23.25
CA ASN A 274 5.58 -1.67 -22.57
C ASN A 274 5.04 -1.60 -21.14
N ILE A 275 4.21 -2.58 -20.78
CA ILE A 275 3.80 -2.76 -19.39
C ILE A 275 5.02 -3.20 -18.55
N ILE A 276 4.93 -3.11 -17.23
CA ILE A 276 6.00 -3.62 -16.37
C ILE A 276 6.08 -5.14 -16.52
N ASP A 277 7.21 -5.64 -17.02
CA ASP A 277 7.48 -7.07 -17.10
C ASP A 277 7.62 -7.66 -15.68
N PRO A 278 6.88 -8.72 -15.32
CA PRO A 278 6.99 -9.35 -14.00
C PRO A 278 8.36 -10.00 -13.72
N SER A 279 9.29 -10.03 -14.70
CA SER A 279 10.69 -10.45 -14.52
C SER A 279 11.35 -9.72 -13.34
N PHE A 280 11.06 -8.43 -13.16
CA PHE A 280 11.53 -7.68 -11.99
C PHE A 280 11.19 -8.38 -10.67
N LEU A 281 9.99 -8.97 -10.56
CA LEU A 281 9.55 -9.66 -9.35
C LEU A 281 10.31 -10.97 -9.11
N PHE A 282 10.66 -11.69 -10.17
CA PHE A 282 11.46 -12.91 -10.08
C PHE A 282 12.92 -12.58 -9.74
N ASP A 283 13.52 -11.61 -10.44
CA ASP A 283 14.91 -11.18 -10.27
C ASP A 283 15.17 -10.68 -8.84
N ASN A 284 14.17 -10.03 -8.24
CA ASN A 284 14.22 -9.53 -6.87
C ASN A 284 13.69 -10.52 -5.82
N LYS A 285 13.43 -11.78 -6.21
CA LYS A 285 12.94 -12.85 -5.31
C LYS A 285 11.64 -12.50 -4.57
N ILE A 286 10.82 -11.62 -5.17
CA ILE A 286 9.49 -11.23 -4.68
C ILE A 286 8.48 -12.33 -5.01
N VAL A 287 8.55 -12.85 -6.23
CA VAL A 287 7.75 -14.01 -6.66
C VAL A 287 8.65 -15.24 -6.66
N MET A 288 8.24 -16.25 -5.89
CA MET A 288 8.96 -17.52 -5.77
C MET A 288 8.17 -18.64 -6.42
N VAL A 289 8.81 -19.39 -7.32
CA VAL A 289 8.26 -20.59 -7.95
C VAL A 289 8.76 -21.80 -7.16
N VAL A 290 7.85 -22.59 -6.61
CA VAL A 290 8.20 -23.78 -5.80
C VAL A 290 7.45 -24.99 -6.36
N ASP A 291 8.14 -26.11 -6.53
CA ASP A 291 7.49 -27.36 -6.94
C ASP A 291 6.56 -27.85 -5.82
N ASN A 292 5.37 -28.35 -6.17
CA ASN A 292 4.31 -28.67 -5.20
C ASN A 292 4.72 -29.69 -4.13
N GLU A 293 5.75 -30.49 -4.38
CA GLU A 293 6.27 -31.50 -3.45
C GLU A 293 7.06 -30.91 -2.27
N ILE A 294 7.54 -29.65 -2.37
CA ILE A 294 8.47 -29.02 -1.41
C ILE A 294 7.83 -27.79 -0.72
N SER A 295 6.51 -27.79 -0.53
CA SER A 295 5.83 -26.60 0.01
C SER A 295 6.15 -26.39 1.50
N GLU A 296 6.77 -25.25 1.84
CA GLU A 296 6.92 -24.76 3.23
C GLU A 296 6.19 -23.42 3.40
N PRO A 297 4.85 -23.41 3.57
CA PRO A 297 4.06 -22.17 3.64
C PRO A 297 4.53 -21.21 4.73
N LYS A 298 5.06 -21.75 5.84
CA LYS A 298 5.57 -20.97 6.98
C LYS A 298 6.73 -20.04 6.61
N LYS A 299 7.54 -20.40 5.61
CA LYS A 299 8.67 -19.58 5.13
C LYS A 299 8.22 -18.23 4.59
N TYR A 300 7.02 -18.17 4.01
CA TYR A 300 6.44 -16.97 3.38
C TYR A 300 5.36 -16.32 4.26
N SER A 301 5.47 -16.46 5.59
CA SER A 301 4.60 -15.80 6.55
C SER A 301 4.78 -14.27 6.53
N TRP A 302 3.68 -13.53 6.64
CA TRP A 302 3.66 -12.07 6.74
C TRP A 302 3.73 -11.55 8.19
N PHE A 303 3.62 -12.45 9.17
CA PHE A 303 3.68 -12.13 10.60
C PHE A 303 5.12 -12.14 11.12
N LYS A 304 5.87 -11.09 10.79
CA LYS A 304 7.26 -10.84 11.24
C LYS A 304 7.52 -9.34 11.41
N ASP A 305 8.64 -8.98 12.01
CA ASP A 305 9.02 -7.58 12.31
C ASP A 305 9.58 -6.80 11.11
N PHE A 306 9.89 -7.47 10.00
CA PHE A 306 10.47 -6.87 8.78
C PHE A 306 11.74 -6.06 9.05
N ASP A 307 12.54 -6.47 10.03
CA ASP A 307 13.76 -5.78 10.44
C ASP A 307 14.84 -5.70 9.34
N GLN A 308 14.72 -6.52 8.28
CA GLN A 308 15.66 -6.46 7.15
C GLN A 308 15.47 -5.24 6.22
N VAL A 309 14.41 -4.42 6.42
CA VAL A 309 14.23 -3.19 5.64
C VAL A 309 15.18 -2.12 6.18
N ASP A 310 16.27 -1.88 5.45
CA ASP A 310 17.30 -0.91 5.80
C ASP A 310 16.93 0.49 5.25
N ILE A 311 16.40 1.34 6.14
CA ILE A 311 15.98 2.69 5.78
C ILE A 311 17.20 3.56 5.46
N SER A 312 18.30 3.41 6.20
CA SER A 312 19.53 4.18 5.97
C SER A 312 20.07 3.88 4.57
N GLN A 313 20.12 2.60 4.18
CA GLN A 313 20.53 2.21 2.83
C GLN A 313 19.62 2.81 1.73
N ILE A 314 18.30 2.85 1.96
CA ILE A 314 17.38 3.47 0.99
C ILE A 314 17.64 4.98 0.90
N MET A 315 17.81 5.67 2.03
CA MET A 315 18.08 7.10 2.05
C MET A 315 19.43 7.45 1.39
N ASP A 316 20.44 6.61 1.57
CA ASP A 316 21.76 6.76 0.94
C ASP A 316 21.75 6.47 -0.58
N SER A 317 20.68 5.87 -1.10
CA SER A 317 20.56 5.52 -2.52
C SER A 317 20.22 6.71 -3.42
N PHE A 318 19.90 7.87 -2.85
CA PHE A 318 19.57 9.06 -3.61
C PHE A 318 20.04 10.37 -2.96
N ASP A 319 20.33 11.37 -3.80
CA ASP A 319 20.63 12.71 -3.32
C ASP A 319 19.32 13.44 -2.96
N PRO A 320 19.24 14.11 -1.79
CA PRO A 320 18.08 14.91 -1.44
C PRO A 320 17.91 16.09 -2.40
N THR A 321 16.66 16.50 -2.64
CA THR A 321 16.34 17.67 -3.47
C THR A 321 16.90 18.97 -2.88
N PHE A 322 16.87 19.08 -1.54
CA PHE A 322 17.39 20.21 -0.79
C PHE A 322 18.40 19.74 0.25
N PRO A 323 19.52 20.46 0.45
CA PRO A 323 20.49 20.12 1.50
C PRO A 323 19.82 20.04 2.88
N TYR A 324 20.18 19.02 3.66
CA TYR A 324 19.65 18.81 5.00
C TYR A 324 20.02 19.93 5.99
N ASP A 325 21.09 20.67 5.70
CA ASP A 325 21.70 21.67 6.57
C ASP A 325 21.18 23.11 6.35
N LEU A 326 20.11 23.32 5.58
CA LEU A 326 19.51 24.66 5.37
C LEU A 326 18.77 25.24 6.60
N ARG A 327 19.18 24.91 7.83
CA ARG A 327 18.48 25.31 9.06
C ARG A 327 18.98 26.61 9.68
#